data_AF-A0A1Y1WIF2-F1
#
_entry.id   AF-A0A1Y1WIF2-F1
#
_cell.length_a   1.000
_cell.length_b   1.000
_cell.length_c   1.000
_cell.angle_alpha   90.00
_cell.angle_beta   90.00
_cell.angle_gamma   90.00
#
_symmetry.space_group_name_H-M   'P 1'
#
loop_
_entity.id
_entity.type
_entity.pdbx_description
1 polymer ?
#
loop_
_entity_poly.entity_id
_entity_poly.type
_entity_poly.pdbx_seq_one_letter_code
_entity_poly.pdbx_strand_id
1 'polypeptide(L)' 'DPWARREAWRSHPSFSKMAQLRGMFPGLGIATGLFAVYCVYDHFAAKPSDKHH' A
#
# COMPACT_ATOMS: atom_id res chain seq x y z
N ASP A 1 -18.18 1.50 31.13
CA ASP A 1 -18.42 2.95 31.26
C ASP A 1 -19.90 3.24 31.01
N PRO A 2 -20.61 3.88 31.97
CA PRO A 2 -22.04 4.21 31.84
C PRO A 2 -22.37 5.19 30.69
N TRP A 3 -21.40 5.94 30.17
CA TRP A 3 -21.60 6.88 29.06
C TRP A 3 -21.19 6.32 27.69
N ALA A 4 -20.74 5.06 27.62
CA ALA A 4 -20.25 4.44 26.39
C ALA A 4 -21.24 4.54 25.21
N ARG A 5 -22.56 4.45 25.47
CA ARG A 5 -23.59 4.59 24.43
C ARG A 5 -23.68 6.02 23.88
N ARG A 6 -23.39 7.03 24.70
CA ARG A 6 -23.33 8.44 24.29
C ARG A 6 -22.04 8.77 23.56
N GLU A 7 -20.94 8.07 23.84
CA GLU A 7 -19.65 8.27 23.16
C GLU A 7 -19.47 7.42 21.91
N ALA A 8 -20.34 6.43 21.70
CA ALA A 8 -20.29 5.51 20.55
C ALA A 8 -20.26 6.21 19.19
N TRP A 9 -20.91 7.37 19.03
CA TRP A 9 -20.90 8.11 17.75
C TRP A 9 -19.49 8.58 17.35
N ARG A 10 -18.58 8.80 18.31
CA ARG A 10 -17.17 9.17 18.03
C ARG A 10 -16.35 7.98 17.56
N SER A 11 -16.75 6.77 17.94
CA SER A 11 -16.07 5.53 17.60
C SER A 11 -16.53 5.01 16.23
N HIS A 12 -16.52 5.89 15.24
CA HIS A 12 -16.91 5.52 13.89
C HIS A 12 -15.79 4.71 13.21
N PRO A 13 -16.10 3.60 12.50
CA PRO A 13 -15.09 2.78 11.83
C PRO A 13 -14.17 3.56 10.87
N SER A 14 -14.68 4.64 10.28
CA SER A 14 -13.94 5.57 9.41
C SER A 14 -12.79 6.29 10.11
N PHE A 15 -12.87 6.51 11.42
CA PHE A 15 -11.82 7.16 12.22
C PHE A 15 -10.89 6.16 12.90
N SER A 16 -11.04 4.86 12.61
CA SER A 16 -10.14 3.85 13.16
C SER A 16 -8.72 4.02 12.62
N LYS A 17 -7.71 3.74 13.45
CA LYS A 17 -6.30 3.79 13.06
C LYS A 17 -6.01 2.93 11.82
N MET A 18 -6.72 1.82 11.66
CA MET A 18 -6.58 0.93 10.50
C MET A 18 -7.19 1.51 9.23
N ALA A 19 -8.29 2.26 9.32
CA ALA A 19 -8.84 2.98 8.17
C ALA A 19 -7.89 4.09 7.71
N GLN A 20 -7.29 4.82 8.65
CA GLN A 20 -6.27 5.82 8.35
C GLN A 20 -5.05 5.19 7.67
N LEU A 21 -4.51 4.08 8.21
CA LEU A 21 -3.35 3.38 7.64
C LEU A 21 -3.57 2.91 6.20
N ARG A 22 -4.76 2.39 5.89
CA ARG A 22 -5.12 1.96 4.52
C ARG A 22 -5.16 3.13 3.53
N GLY A 23 -5.47 4.34 4.01
CA GLY A 23 -5.50 5.56 3.19
C GLY A 23 -4.17 6.29 3.06
N MET A 24 -3.12 5.91 3.81
CA MET A 24 -1.84 6.65 3.82
C MET A 24 -1.09 6.59 2.50
N PHE A 25 -1.25 5.52 1.71
CA PHE A 25 -0.51 5.33 0.47
C PHE A 25 -1.42 4.94 -0.69
N PRO A 26 -2.22 5.89 -1.21
CA PRO A 26 -3.06 5.64 -2.35
C PRO A 26 -2.17 5.25 -3.55
N GLY A 27 -2.40 4.07 -4.12
CA GLY A 27 -1.68 3.60 -5.30
C GLY A 27 -0.38 2.84 -5.04
N LEU A 28 0.07 2.68 -3.79
CA LEU A 28 1.30 1.93 -3.48
C LEU A 28 1.25 0.48 -3.97
N GLY A 29 0.10 -0.18 -3.85
CA GLY A 29 -0.06 -1.55 -4.38
C GLY A 29 0.14 -1.63 -5.90
N ILE A 30 -0.37 -0.65 -6.65
CA ILE A 30 -0.20 -0.60 -8.12
C ILE A 30 1.25 -0.29 -8.47
N ALA A 31 1.86 0.68 -7.79
CA ALA A 31 3.25 1.06 -8.01
C ALA A 31 4.20 -0.11 -7.74
N THR A 32 4.03 -0.81 -6.61
CA THR A 32 4.83 -2.00 -6.28
C THR A 32 4.60 -3.13 -7.29
N GLY A 33 3.36 -3.34 -7.76
CA GLY A 33 3.06 -4.32 -8.79
C GLY A 33 3.76 -4.03 -10.13
N LEU A 34 3.66 -2.79 -10.62
CA LEU A 34 4.35 -2.36 -11.84
C LEU A 34 5.86 -2.46 -11.72
N PHE A 35 6.41 -2.03 -10.59
CA PHE A 35 7.84 -2.12 -10.31
C PHE A 35 8.32 -3.57 -10.32
N ALA A 36 7.60 -4.48 -9.66
CA ALA A 36 7.94 -5.90 -9.66
C ALA A 36 7.87 -6.51 -11.07
N VAL A 37 6.85 -6.17 -11.86
CA VAL A 37 6.75 -6.60 -13.27
C VAL A 37 7.94 -6.08 -14.08
N TYR A 38 8.34 -4.83 -13.89
CA TYR A 38 9.52 -4.26 -14.53
C TYR A 38 10.80 -4.99 -14.13
N CYS A 39 11.02 -5.27 -12.83
CA CYS A 39 12.18 -6.03 -12.38
C CYS A 39 12.22 -7.44 -12.97
N VAL A 40 11.08 -8.15 -13.03
CA VAL A 40 11.01 -9.49 -13.64
C VAL A 40 11.30 -9.42 -15.13
N TYR A 41 10.77 -8.42 -15.83
CA TYR A 41 11.07 -8.19 -17.24
C TYR A 41 12.57 -7.93 -17.46
N ASP A 42 13.17 -7.06 -16.65
CA ASP A 42 14.59 -6.71 -16.77
C ASP A 42 15.51 -7.89 -16.38
N HIS A 43 15.10 -8.72 -15.42
CA HIS A 43 15.93 -9.83 -14.93
C HIS A 43 15.81 -11.11 -15.77
N PHE A 44 14.67 -11.35 -16.42
CA PHE A 44 14.41 -12.59 -17.16
C PHE A 44 14.17 -12.40 -18.66
N ALA A 45 13.66 -11.24 -19.10
CA ALA A 45 13.32 -11.00 -20.50
C ALA A 45 14.32 -10.08 -21.22
N ALA A 46 14.93 -9.12 -20.52
CA ALA A 46 16.06 -8.37 -21.05
C ALA A 46 17.32 -9.24 -20.99
N LYS A 47 17.69 -9.86 -22.12
CA LYS A 47 19.01 -10.50 -22.29
C LYS A 47 20.12 -9.49 -21.93
N PRO A 48 21.26 -9.96 -21.38
CA PRO A 48 22.34 -9.07 -20.96
C PRO A 48 22.96 -8.40 -22.18
N SER A 49 22.54 -7.18 -22.49
CA SER A 49 23.34 -6.30 -23.32
C SER A 49 24.38 -5.65 -22.42
N ASP A 50 25.56 -6.26 -22.43
CA ASP A 50 26.86 -5.68 -22.12
C ASP A 50 26.81 -4.25 -21.57
N LYS A 51 26.86 -4.12 -20.24
CA LYS A 51 27.40 -2.92 -19.58
C LYS A 51 28.54 -3.34 -18.68
N HIS A 52 29.56 -3.87 -19.34
CA HIS A 52 30.93 -3.89 -18.85
C HIS A 52 31.41 -2.44 -18.66
N HIS A 53 32.02 -2.18 -17.51
CA HIS A 53 33.22 -1.34 -17.51
C HIS A 53 34.31 -2.04 -18.32
#